data_AF-A0A4Q2UW71-F1
#
_entry.id   AF-A0A4Q2UW71-F1
#
_cell.length_a   1.000
_cell.length_b   1.000
_cell.length_c   1.000
_cell.angle_alpha   90.00
_cell.angle_beta   90.00
_cell.angle_gamma   90.00
#
_symmetry.space_group_name_H-M   'P 1'
#
loop_
_entity.id
_entity.type
_entity.pdbx_description
1 polymer ?
#
loop_
_entity_poly.entity_id
_entity_poly.type
_entity_poly.pdbx_seq_one_letter_code
_entity_poly.pdbx_strand_id
1 'polypeptide(L)'
;MSNQLYTLAIINPTRFKDKYEVEPCFHPVLDQLLHIPGNDGYIGRGLRQVQGNVLRGRTSWQNTLNLWFLDPDVTPRNITTNQAIHGTIPTLIGDTWGEFIWKGPVVAVMRKGTGYEPRHSTDITLTAYRDAIDYLGYYRDTIGSMIEPGQDDHFSKRVLADRISKVVGVRINCLRDQISRQEPQLVEVAVPKTHPLFNLEGDDPCDIPALFGVDLVAKSYSNNQSNNDETPPADDLQNPLAQLLLMTTSVKGGEWVHSPDYRRHLHQGSILFVCRSKRGIKTDDIHRFCNLIEEIAVPFILKEDASSSGAKKRLLSRLEKEGARRGMKYCGERY
;
A
#
# COMPACT_ATOMS: atom_id res chain seq x y z
N MET A 1 11.62 31.56 -15.01
CA MET A 1 12.30 30.58 -14.13
C MET A 1 11.52 29.28 -14.25
N SER A 2 12.07 28.32 -14.99
CA SER A 2 11.38 27.07 -15.36
C SER A 2 11.44 26.09 -14.21
N ASN A 3 10.29 25.79 -13.59
CA ASN A 3 10.11 24.65 -12.71
C ASN A 3 10.22 23.36 -13.54
N GLN A 4 11.42 22.82 -13.66
CA GLN A 4 11.55 21.41 -14.03
C GLN A 4 11.06 20.58 -12.84
N LEU A 5 9.84 20.06 -12.96
CA LEU A 5 9.34 18.93 -12.20
C LEU A 5 10.33 17.78 -12.35
N TYR A 6 11.21 17.60 -11.37
CA TYR A 6 12.05 16.41 -11.25
C TYR A 6 11.18 15.26 -10.76
N THR A 7 10.27 14.79 -11.63
CA THR A 7 9.66 13.47 -11.51
C THR A 7 10.79 12.48 -11.66
N LEU A 8 11.07 11.77 -10.59
CA LEU A 8 12.28 11.01 -10.47
C LEU A 8 12.25 9.81 -11.41
N ALA A 9 13.07 9.86 -12.46
CA ALA A 9 13.26 8.75 -13.35
C ALA A 9 14.30 7.81 -12.75
N ILE A 10 14.07 6.50 -12.81
CA ILE A 10 15.21 5.69 -13.23
C ILE A 10 15.60 6.29 -14.57
N ILE A 11 16.67 7.08 -14.57
CA ILE A 11 17.00 7.87 -15.74
C ILE A 11 17.41 6.86 -16.80
N ASN A 12 16.56 6.69 -17.81
CA ASN A 12 16.94 5.99 -19.02
C ASN A 12 18.14 6.76 -19.60
N PRO A 13 19.37 6.22 -19.56
CA PRO A 13 20.57 7.00 -19.85
C PRO A 13 20.72 7.33 -21.33
N THR A 14 19.84 6.83 -22.20
CA THR A 14 19.89 7.10 -23.65
C THR A 14 19.83 8.58 -24.02
N ARG A 15 19.34 9.46 -23.12
CA ARG A 15 19.33 10.92 -23.33
C ARG A 15 20.63 11.64 -22.94
N PHE A 16 21.57 10.95 -22.31
CA PHE A 16 22.82 11.51 -21.78
C PHE A 16 24.03 10.63 -22.18
N LYS A 17 24.07 10.25 -23.46
CA LYS A 17 25.17 9.45 -24.04
C LYS A 17 26.42 10.29 -24.28
N ASP A 18 27.59 9.67 -24.16
CA ASP A 18 28.82 10.27 -24.68
C ASP A 18 28.78 10.24 -26.23
N LYS A 19 29.32 11.27 -26.87
CA LYS A 19 29.31 11.46 -28.34
C LYS A 19 30.09 10.39 -29.13
N TYR A 20 30.73 9.45 -28.43
CA TYR A 20 31.56 8.38 -28.99
C TYR A 20 30.92 6.98 -28.88
N GLU A 21 29.65 6.87 -28.46
CA GLU A 21 29.01 5.58 -28.17
C GLU A 21 28.24 4.97 -29.36
N VAL A 22 28.40 3.65 -29.53
CA VAL A 22 27.73 2.85 -30.56
C VAL A 22 26.48 2.20 -29.97
N GLU A 23 25.30 2.41 -30.57
CA GLU A 23 24.07 1.75 -30.13
C GLU A 23 24.20 0.22 -30.17
N PRO A 24 23.74 -0.53 -29.14
CA PRO A 24 22.90 -0.11 -28.00
C PRO A 24 23.66 0.12 -26.68
N CYS A 25 24.98 0.35 -26.74
CA CYS A 25 25.87 0.29 -25.58
C CYS A 25 26.30 1.68 -25.09
N PHE A 26 26.28 1.93 -23.77
CA PHE A 26 26.68 3.23 -23.20
C PHE A 26 27.35 3.15 -21.81
N HIS A 27 27.92 4.27 -21.38
CA HIS A 27 28.43 4.59 -20.05
C HIS A 27 27.63 5.79 -19.48
N PRO A 28 26.92 5.62 -18.35
CA PRO A 28 26.12 6.70 -17.80
C PRO A 28 27.00 7.85 -17.31
N VAL A 29 26.66 9.09 -17.69
CA VAL A 29 27.33 10.31 -17.21
C VAL A 29 26.87 10.63 -15.78
N LEU A 30 27.44 9.91 -14.81
CA LEU A 30 26.99 9.92 -13.41
C LEU A 30 27.05 11.30 -12.75
N ASP A 31 28.01 12.17 -13.13
CA ASP A 31 28.11 13.54 -12.63
C ASP A 31 26.88 14.38 -12.93
N GLN A 32 26.24 14.15 -14.08
CA GLN A 32 25.00 14.84 -14.44
C GLN A 32 23.78 14.14 -13.84
N LEU A 33 23.76 12.82 -13.88
CA LEU A 33 22.60 12.00 -13.50
C LEU A 33 22.36 11.94 -11.98
N LEU A 34 23.41 12.05 -11.18
CA LEU A 34 23.34 12.03 -9.71
C LEU A 34 23.49 13.42 -9.09
N HIS A 35 23.47 14.49 -9.90
CA HIS A 35 23.59 15.85 -9.40
C HIS A 35 22.36 16.27 -8.58
N ILE A 36 22.60 16.93 -7.43
CA ILE A 36 21.55 17.62 -6.66
C ILE A 36 21.87 19.11 -6.65
N PRO A 37 20.99 19.98 -7.20
CA PRO A 37 21.18 21.42 -7.20
C PRO A 37 21.47 22.00 -5.81
N GLY A 38 22.45 22.90 -5.73
CA GLY A 38 22.89 23.52 -4.46
C GLY A 38 23.86 22.68 -3.64
N ASN A 39 24.40 21.59 -4.22
CA ASN A 39 25.53 20.84 -3.67
C ASN A 39 26.69 20.91 -4.67
N ASP A 40 27.50 21.96 -4.56
CA ASP A 40 28.63 22.20 -5.46
C ASP A 40 29.83 21.34 -5.01
N GLY A 41 30.19 20.34 -5.82
CA GLY A 41 31.30 19.41 -5.56
C GLY A 41 30.96 17.96 -5.84
N TYR A 42 31.96 17.08 -5.75
CA TYR A 42 31.76 15.64 -5.90
C TYR A 42 31.10 15.08 -4.64
N ILE A 43 29.90 14.53 -4.79
CA ILE A 43 29.23 13.71 -3.79
C ILE A 43 29.60 12.27 -4.12
N GLY A 44 30.17 11.53 -3.15
CA GLY A 44 30.57 10.13 -3.31
C GLY A 44 29.51 9.28 -4.01
N ARG A 45 29.93 8.29 -4.81
CA ARG A 45 29.04 7.39 -5.56
C ARG A 45 29.19 5.97 -5.07
N GLY A 46 28.16 5.46 -4.41
CA GLY A 46 28.03 4.03 -4.17
C GLY A 46 27.69 3.31 -5.47
N LEU A 47 28.30 2.14 -5.69
CA LEU A 47 27.88 1.18 -6.71
C LEU A 47 27.48 -0.11 -6.00
N ARG A 48 26.27 -0.58 -6.28
CA ARG A 48 25.86 -1.95 -5.98
C ARG A 48 25.66 -2.71 -7.28
N GLN A 49 26.28 -3.88 -7.36
CA GLN A 49 26.08 -4.82 -8.47
C GLN A 49 25.12 -5.89 -7.98
N VAL A 50 24.06 -6.11 -8.74
CA VAL A 50 22.96 -6.97 -8.36
C VAL A 50 22.75 -8.01 -9.44
N GLN A 51 22.85 -9.29 -9.09
CA GLN A 51 22.78 -10.38 -10.09
C GLN A 51 21.36 -10.90 -10.38
N GLY A 52 20.34 -10.35 -9.73
CA GLY A 52 18.94 -10.68 -10.02
C GLY A 52 18.47 -12.07 -9.56
N ASN A 53 17.16 -12.27 -9.62
CA ASN A 53 16.37 -13.00 -8.61
C ASN A 53 16.40 -14.55 -8.64
N VAL A 54 17.16 -15.20 -7.75
CA VAL A 54 17.11 -16.65 -7.47
C VAL A 54 15.79 -17.05 -6.78
N LEU A 55 15.26 -16.17 -5.93
CA LEU A 55 14.07 -16.41 -5.10
C LEU A 55 12.74 -16.30 -5.87
N ARG A 56 12.77 -15.84 -7.14
CA ARG A 56 11.63 -15.87 -8.08
C ARG A 56 11.77 -16.89 -9.20
N GLY A 57 12.62 -17.91 -9.03
CA GLY A 57 12.63 -19.10 -9.89
C GLY A 57 13.41 -18.96 -11.20
N ARG A 58 14.33 -18.00 -11.32
CA ARG A 58 15.27 -17.97 -12.46
C ARG A 58 16.40 -18.96 -12.23
N THR A 59 16.63 -19.83 -13.22
CA THR A 59 17.61 -20.93 -13.15
C THR A 59 19.04 -20.54 -13.52
N SER A 60 19.27 -19.39 -14.17
CA SER A 60 20.62 -18.93 -14.53
C SER A 60 20.71 -17.41 -14.71
N TRP A 61 21.84 -16.82 -14.32
CA TRP A 61 22.15 -15.40 -14.47
C TRP A 61 22.87 -15.12 -15.79
N GLN A 62 22.37 -14.15 -16.57
CA GLN A 62 23.00 -13.73 -17.83
C GLN A 62 23.45 -12.27 -17.85
N ASN A 63 22.91 -11.42 -16.96
CA ASN A 63 23.16 -9.98 -16.92
C ASN A 63 23.27 -9.49 -15.47
N THR A 64 24.09 -8.46 -15.23
CA THR A 64 24.25 -7.77 -13.94
C THR A 64 23.53 -6.42 -13.97
N LEU A 65 22.77 -6.11 -12.93
CA LEU A 65 22.16 -4.80 -12.72
C LEU A 65 23.11 -3.95 -11.87
N ASN A 66 23.60 -2.85 -12.44
CA ASN A 66 24.40 -1.87 -11.69
C ASN A 66 23.48 -0.76 -11.19
N LEU A 67 23.52 -0.50 -9.90
CA LEU A 67 22.81 0.58 -9.22
C LEU A 67 23.84 1.58 -8.68
N TRP A 68 23.86 2.78 -9.25
CA TRP A 68 24.59 3.91 -8.68
C TRP A 68 23.66 4.84 -7.92
N PHE A 69 24.12 5.26 -6.75
CA PHE A 69 23.43 6.17 -5.85
C PHE A 69 24.45 7.03 -5.11
N LEU A 70 23.97 8.09 -4.49
CA LEU A 70 24.80 8.94 -3.65
C LEU A 70 25.23 8.18 -2.40
N ASP A 71 26.49 8.32 -2.03
CA ASP A 71 27.07 7.69 -0.84
C ASP A 71 26.16 7.92 0.39
N PRO A 72 25.70 6.84 1.06
CA PRO A 72 24.81 6.96 2.21
C PRO A 72 25.42 7.77 3.36
N ASP A 73 26.75 7.87 3.44
CA ASP A 73 27.45 8.63 4.48
C ASP A 73 27.54 10.13 4.17
N VAL A 74 27.12 10.56 2.97
CA VAL A 74 27.05 11.97 2.59
C VAL A 74 25.60 12.44 2.63
N THR A 75 25.33 13.48 3.42
CA THR A 75 23.98 14.06 3.56
C THR A 75 23.86 15.36 2.75
N PRO A 76 23.49 15.30 1.45
CA PRO A 76 23.36 16.50 0.62
C PRO A 76 22.17 17.35 1.07
N ARG A 77 22.28 18.66 0.87
CA ARG A 77 21.19 19.63 1.09
C ARG A 77 20.15 19.49 -0.02
N ASN A 78 18.89 19.81 0.27
CA ASN A 78 17.79 19.84 -0.72
C ASN A 78 17.49 18.50 -1.41
N ILE A 79 17.76 17.38 -0.74
CA ILE A 79 17.42 16.06 -1.28
C ILE A 79 15.91 15.84 -1.24
N THR A 80 15.30 15.68 -2.41
CA THR A 80 13.88 15.37 -2.53
C THR A 80 13.65 13.86 -2.48
N THR A 81 12.60 13.45 -1.77
CA THR A 81 12.17 12.05 -1.76
C THR A 81 11.80 11.60 -3.16
N ASN A 82 12.27 10.42 -3.51
CA ASN A 82 12.04 9.83 -4.80
C ASN A 82 10.61 9.31 -4.96
N GLN A 83 9.77 10.08 -5.66
CA GLN A 83 8.34 9.77 -5.80
C GLN A 83 8.06 8.58 -6.73
N ALA A 84 8.95 8.20 -7.64
CA ALA A 84 8.76 6.98 -8.43
C ALA A 84 8.95 5.71 -7.59
N ILE A 85 9.75 5.82 -6.53
CA ILE A 85 10.03 4.74 -5.58
C ILE A 85 9.08 4.79 -4.36
N HIS A 86 8.78 5.99 -3.87
CA HIS A 86 8.07 6.25 -2.62
C HIS A 86 6.70 6.93 -2.79
N GLY A 87 6.33 7.36 -4.00
CA GLY A 87 5.13 8.18 -4.24
C GLY A 87 3.91 7.41 -4.76
N THR A 88 4.01 6.09 -4.92
CA THR A 88 2.84 5.25 -5.20
C THR A 88 2.09 4.95 -3.89
N ILE A 89 0.78 4.71 -3.90
CA ILE A 89 0.08 4.17 -2.72
C ILE A 89 -0.50 2.78 -3.08
N PRO A 90 -0.13 1.69 -2.38
CA PRO A 90 0.94 1.66 -1.38
C PRO A 90 2.30 1.98 -2.03
N THR A 91 3.16 2.61 -1.25
CA THR A 91 4.52 2.97 -1.65
C THR A 91 5.27 1.69 -2.02
N LEU A 92 5.86 1.63 -3.22
CA LEU A 92 6.62 0.45 -3.65
C LEU A 92 7.72 0.08 -2.63
N ILE A 93 8.26 1.07 -1.90
CA ILE A 93 9.26 0.89 -0.83
C ILE A 93 8.77 1.15 0.60
N GLY A 94 7.73 1.93 0.87
CA GLY A 94 7.33 2.22 2.26
C GLY A 94 6.74 1.05 3.05
N ASP A 95 6.45 -0.09 2.37
CA ASP A 95 6.07 -1.36 3.02
C ASP A 95 7.24 -2.34 3.13
N THR A 96 8.47 -1.89 2.89
CA THR A 96 9.67 -2.75 2.81
C THR A 96 10.46 -2.76 4.13
N TRP A 97 11.39 -3.71 4.28
CA TRP A 97 12.14 -3.94 5.53
C TRP A 97 13.59 -3.46 5.45
N GLY A 98 13.99 -2.83 4.35
CA GLY A 98 15.31 -2.22 4.22
C GLY A 98 15.53 -1.20 5.33
N GLU A 99 16.73 -1.20 5.90
CA GLU A 99 17.14 -0.28 6.96
C GLU A 99 17.26 1.17 6.47
N PHE A 100 17.23 1.37 5.14
CA PHE A 100 17.48 2.66 4.52
C PHE A 100 16.38 3.05 3.53
N ILE A 101 15.81 4.24 3.74
CA ILE A 101 14.92 4.88 2.78
C ILE A 101 15.79 5.66 1.80
N TRP A 102 15.94 5.17 0.56
CA TRP A 102 16.69 5.86 -0.48
C TRP A 102 16.04 7.19 -0.86
N LYS A 103 16.65 8.28 -0.38
CA LYS A 103 16.32 9.65 -0.75
C LYS A 103 17.30 10.06 -1.86
N GLY A 104 16.81 10.69 -2.93
CA GLY A 104 17.65 11.16 -4.04
C GLY A 104 17.68 10.26 -5.29
N PRO A 105 18.46 10.67 -6.30
CA PRO A 105 18.51 10.04 -7.62
C PRO A 105 19.21 8.67 -7.56
N VAL A 106 18.71 7.75 -8.39
CA VAL A 106 19.32 6.43 -8.61
C VAL A 106 19.48 6.22 -10.10
N VAL A 107 20.67 5.78 -10.51
CA VAL A 107 20.95 5.36 -11.89
C VAL A 107 21.03 3.84 -11.91
N ALA A 108 20.17 3.21 -12.71
CA ALA A 108 20.18 1.77 -12.89
C ALA A 108 20.48 1.44 -14.36
N VAL A 109 21.42 0.53 -14.60
CA VAL A 109 21.72 0.02 -15.95
C VAL A 109 21.91 -1.48 -15.93
N MET A 110 21.61 -2.13 -17.04
CA MET A 110 21.98 -3.53 -17.23
C MET A 110 23.36 -3.63 -17.85
N ARG A 111 24.13 -4.63 -17.44
CA ARG A 111 25.36 -5.07 -18.08
C ARG A 111 25.19 -6.52 -18.48
N LYS A 112 25.61 -6.88 -19.69
CA LYS A 112 25.69 -8.28 -20.09
C LYS A 112 26.65 -9.03 -19.14
N GLY A 113 26.56 -10.34 -18.97
CA GLY A 113 27.52 -11.11 -18.15
C GLY A 113 27.38 -10.94 -16.62
N THR A 114 28.14 -11.78 -15.89
CA THR A 114 28.21 -11.81 -14.42
C THR A 114 29.59 -11.34 -13.95
N GLY A 115 29.65 -10.57 -12.87
CA GLY A 115 30.91 -10.09 -12.28
C GLY A 115 31.52 -8.86 -12.96
N TYR A 116 32.85 -8.81 -13.07
CA TYR A 116 33.62 -7.62 -13.45
C TYR A 116 33.80 -7.39 -14.96
N GLU A 117 33.24 -8.24 -15.83
CA GLU A 117 33.21 -8.01 -17.29
C GLU A 117 31.82 -8.33 -17.86
N PRO A 118 31.30 -7.56 -18.86
CA PRO A 118 31.95 -6.80 -19.94
C PRO A 118 31.64 -5.27 -19.95
N ARG A 119 32.22 -4.57 -20.93
CA ARG A 119 32.43 -3.10 -21.02
C ARG A 119 31.21 -2.24 -21.39
N HIS A 120 30.04 -2.81 -21.63
CA HIS A 120 28.91 -2.10 -22.25
C HIS A 120 27.64 -2.19 -21.40
N SER A 121 27.04 -1.03 -21.10
CA SER A 121 25.75 -0.94 -20.41
C SER A 121 24.62 -0.82 -21.41
N THR A 122 23.45 -1.37 -21.07
CA THR A 122 22.20 -1.19 -21.80
C THR A 122 21.14 -0.65 -20.86
N ASP A 123 20.04 -0.16 -21.44
CA ASP A 123 18.86 0.19 -20.66
C ASP A 123 18.35 -0.99 -19.85
N ILE A 124 17.69 -0.67 -18.74
CA ILE A 124 17.02 -1.68 -17.93
C ILE A 124 15.72 -2.12 -18.59
N THR A 125 15.42 -3.41 -18.49
CA THR A 125 14.08 -3.94 -18.78
C THR A 125 13.12 -3.59 -17.65
N LEU A 126 11.81 -3.72 -17.88
CA LEU A 126 10.80 -3.64 -16.80
C LEU A 126 11.06 -4.64 -15.67
N THR A 127 11.69 -5.78 -15.98
CA THR A 127 12.03 -6.73 -14.92
C THR A 127 13.24 -6.27 -14.11
N ALA A 128 14.28 -5.73 -14.77
CA ALA A 128 15.42 -5.13 -14.08
C ALA A 128 15.01 -3.89 -13.27
N TYR A 129 14.00 -3.14 -13.71
CA TYR A 129 13.36 -2.08 -12.92
C TYR A 129 12.78 -2.65 -11.62
N ARG A 130 11.98 -3.71 -11.70
CA ARG A 130 11.40 -4.38 -10.53
C ARG A 130 12.50 -4.89 -9.59
N ASP A 131 13.53 -5.52 -10.15
CA ASP A 131 14.68 -6.03 -9.40
C ASP A 131 15.43 -4.88 -8.69
N ALA A 132 15.58 -3.70 -9.31
CA ALA A 132 16.16 -2.52 -8.67
C ALA A 132 15.33 -2.03 -7.47
N ILE A 133 14.01 -1.95 -7.63
CA ILE A 133 13.08 -1.54 -6.56
C ILE A 133 13.10 -2.54 -5.41
N ASP A 134 13.05 -3.83 -5.72
CA ASP A 134 13.13 -4.89 -4.72
C ASP A 134 14.50 -4.84 -4.01
N TYR A 135 15.60 -4.60 -4.73
CA TYR A 135 16.91 -4.42 -4.10
C TYR A 135 16.90 -3.28 -3.08
N LEU A 136 16.53 -2.08 -3.53
CA LEU A 136 16.59 -0.84 -2.75
C LEU A 136 15.62 -0.85 -1.57
N GLY A 137 14.48 -1.54 -1.69
CA GLY A 137 13.51 -1.63 -0.61
C GLY A 137 13.85 -2.71 0.41
N TYR A 138 14.52 -3.78 0.01
CA TYR A 138 14.71 -4.95 0.87
C TYR A 138 16.14 -5.19 1.30
N TYR A 139 17.10 -4.38 0.89
CA TYR A 139 18.50 -4.57 1.32
C TYR A 139 18.68 -4.21 2.80
N ARG A 140 19.26 -5.14 3.57
CA ARG A 140 19.92 -4.87 4.84
C ARG A 140 21.33 -5.42 4.79
N ASP A 141 22.23 -4.77 5.52
CA ASP A 141 23.58 -5.31 5.66
C ASP A 141 23.53 -6.69 6.35
N THR A 142 24.47 -7.58 6.00
CA THR A 142 24.56 -9.01 6.39
C THR A 142 23.41 -9.95 5.96
N ILE A 143 22.19 -9.44 5.82
CA ILE A 143 20.98 -10.20 5.43
C ILE A 143 20.77 -10.20 3.91
N GLY A 144 21.29 -9.20 3.21
CA GLY A 144 21.12 -8.98 1.77
C GLY A 144 19.73 -8.47 1.42
N SER A 145 19.27 -8.73 0.20
CA SER A 145 17.98 -8.28 -0.32
C SER A 145 17.10 -9.44 -0.80
N MET A 146 15.83 -9.14 -1.12
CA MET A 146 14.85 -10.10 -1.65
C MET A 146 15.27 -10.81 -2.94
N ILE A 147 16.22 -10.24 -3.69
CA ILE A 147 16.68 -10.79 -4.97
C ILE A 147 18.12 -11.31 -4.92
N GLU A 148 18.85 -10.96 -3.87
CA GLU A 148 20.25 -11.31 -3.64
C GLU A 148 20.44 -11.50 -2.13
N PRO A 149 20.09 -12.70 -1.62
CA PRO A 149 20.17 -12.96 -0.19
C PRO A 149 21.63 -12.91 0.29
N GLY A 150 21.83 -12.36 1.47
CA GLY A 150 23.10 -12.38 2.19
C GLY A 150 23.35 -13.73 2.85
N GLN A 151 24.37 -13.80 3.71
CA GLN A 151 24.72 -15.05 4.38
C GLN A 151 23.61 -15.56 5.33
N ASP A 152 22.79 -14.65 5.87
CA ASP A 152 21.62 -14.97 6.70
C ASP A 152 20.29 -14.97 5.92
N ASP A 153 20.23 -15.77 4.84
CA ASP A 153 19.06 -15.84 3.94
C ASP A 153 17.76 -16.33 4.59
N HIS A 154 17.84 -16.90 5.80
CA HIS A 154 16.70 -17.36 6.58
C HIS A 154 15.73 -16.21 6.87
N PHE A 155 16.22 -15.00 7.16
CA PHE A 155 15.35 -13.85 7.42
C PHE A 155 14.58 -13.45 6.16
N SER A 156 15.28 -13.34 5.02
CA SER A 156 14.69 -13.04 3.72
C SER A 156 13.64 -14.07 3.30
N LYS A 157 13.90 -15.37 3.51
CA LYS A 157 12.93 -16.46 3.25
C LYS A 157 11.72 -16.42 4.17
N ARG A 158 11.90 -16.12 5.47
CA ARG A 158 10.79 -16.00 6.43
C ARG A 158 9.91 -14.80 6.12
N VAL A 159 10.52 -13.65 5.82
CA VAL A 159 9.81 -12.44 5.39
C VAL A 159 9.09 -12.67 4.06
N LEU A 160 9.69 -13.39 3.12
CA LEU A 160 9.03 -13.81 1.88
C LEU A 160 7.85 -14.74 2.15
N ALA A 161 7.99 -15.75 3.00
CA ALA A 161 6.89 -16.66 3.35
C ALA A 161 5.70 -15.89 3.98
N ASP A 162 5.99 -14.94 4.89
CA ASP A 162 4.98 -14.09 5.49
C ASP A 162 4.34 -13.12 4.46
N ARG A 163 5.13 -12.57 3.52
CA ARG A 163 4.69 -11.67 2.44
C ARG A 163 3.93 -12.37 1.31
N ILE A 164 4.25 -13.63 1.02
CA ILE A 164 3.56 -14.45 0.01
C ILE A 164 2.17 -14.85 0.53
N SER A 165 2.00 -14.95 1.86
CA SER A 165 0.71 -15.30 2.42
C SER A 165 -0.31 -14.19 2.14
N LYS A 166 -1.39 -14.57 1.46
CA LYS A 166 -2.55 -13.71 1.20
C LYS A 166 -3.70 -14.17 2.07
N VAL A 167 -4.57 -13.23 2.40
CA VAL A 167 -5.85 -13.48 3.06
C VAL A 167 -6.95 -12.95 2.15
N VAL A 168 -8.14 -13.50 2.29
CA VAL A 168 -9.30 -13.00 1.57
C VAL A 168 -9.81 -11.74 2.28
N GLY A 169 -9.84 -10.62 1.56
CA GLY A 169 -10.60 -9.42 1.90
C GLY A 169 -11.82 -9.30 0.99
N VAL A 170 -12.70 -8.36 1.28
CA VAL A 170 -13.87 -8.08 0.44
C VAL A 170 -13.84 -6.62 0.02
N ARG A 171 -13.87 -6.38 -1.30
CA ARG A 171 -14.05 -5.04 -1.86
C ARG A 171 -15.53 -4.81 -2.16
N ILE A 172 -16.07 -3.72 -1.65
CA ILE A 172 -17.40 -3.24 -1.99
C ILE A 172 -17.26 -2.16 -3.06
N ASN A 173 -17.70 -2.46 -4.28
CA ASN A 173 -17.59 -1.58 -5.43
C ASN A 173 -18.71 -0.51 -5.44
N CYS A 174 -18.36 0.76 -5.65
CA CYS A 174 -19.35 1.79 -5.96
C CYS A 174 -19.95 1.57 -7.36
N LEU A 175 -21.08 2.22 -7.66
CA LEU A 175 -21.79 2.04 -8.93
C LEU A 175 -20.88 2.34 -10.15
N ARG A 176 -20.06 3.39 -10.08
CA ARG A 176 -19.09 3.73 -11.13
C ARG A 176 -18.11 2.59 -11.42
N ASP A 177 -17.53 1.99 -10.39
CA ASP A 177 -16.58 0.89 -10.55
C ASP A 177 -17.27 -0.40 -11.01
N GLN A 178 -18.51 -0.66 -10.57
CA GLN A 178 -19.30 -1.80 -11.08
C GLN A 178 -19.51 -1.69 -12.60
N ILE A 179 -19.91 -0.52 -13.09
CA ILE A 179 -20.14 -0.28 -14.53
C ILE A 179 -18.83 -0.29 -15.31
N SER A 180 -17.82 0.45 -14.84
CA SER A 180 -16.56 0.62 -15.59
C SER A 180 -15.69 -0.64 -15.62
N ARG A 181 -15.72 -1.45 -14.56
CA ARG A 181 -14.93 -2.69 -14.45
C ARG A 181 -15.73 -3.95 -14.80
N GLN A 182 -17.04 -3.83 -14.99
CA GLN A 182 -17.96 -4.96 -15.17
C GLN A 182 -17.85 -5.99 -14.04
N GLU A 183 -17.75 -5.50 -12.81
CA GLU A 183 -17.60 -6.33 -11.61
C GLU A 183 -18.87 -6.25 -10.74
N PRO A 184 -19.19 -7.31 -9.97
CA PRO A 184 -20.28 -7.25 -9.01
C PRO A 184 -20.00 -6.23 -7.88
N GLN A 185 -21.05 -5.88 -7.13
CA GLN A 185 -20.94 -4.97 -5.98
C GLN A 185 -19.98 -5.48 -4.90
N LEU A 186 -19.90 -6.80 -4.69
CA LEU A 186 -19.03 -7.42 -3.70
C LEU A 186 -18.08 -8.38 -4.37
N VAL A 187 -16.78 -8.19 -4.15
CA VAL A 187 -15.72 -9.01 -4.75
C VAL A 187 -14.78 -9.49 -3.64
N GLU A 188 -14.59 -10.81 -3.55
CA GLU A 188 -13.51 -11.37 -2.74
C GLU A 188 -12.17 -11.09 -3.43
N VAL A 189 -11.24 -10.49 -2.69
CA VAL A 189 -9.93 -10.09 -3.21
C VAL A 189 -8.82 -10.67 -2.35
N ALA A 190 -7.76 -11.13 -2.98
CA ALA A 190 -6.59 -11.64 -2.27
C ALA A 190 -5.70 -10.48 -1.81
N VAL A 191 -5.65 -10.25 -0.49
CA VAL A 191 -4.88 -9.17 0.14
C VAL A 191 -3.61 -9.74 0.77
N PRO A 192 -2.41 -9.24 0.43
CA PRO A 192 -1.17 -9.66 1.10
C PRO A 192 -1.24 -9.39 2.60
N LYS A 193 -0.82 -10.32 3.47
CA LYS A 193 -0.82 -10.13 4.94
C LYS A 193 0.07 -8.98 5.44
N THR A 194 0.90 -8.43 4.57
CA THR A 194 1.72 -7.24 4.81
C THR A 194 1.09 -5.94 4.33
N HIS A 195 -0.15 -5.97 3.81
CA HIS A 195 -0.84 -4.77 3.40
C HIS A 195 -0.96 -3.80 4.59
N PRO A 196 -0.65 -2.50 4.44
CA PRO A 196 -0.56 -1.54 5.54
C PRO A 196 -1.79 -1.50 6.43
N LEU A 197 -2.96 -1.72 5.82
CA LEU A 197 -4.25 -1.77 6.51
C LEU A 197 -4.29 -2.72 7.72
N PHE A 198 -3.48 -3.78 7.77
CA PHE A 198 -3.41 -4.66 8.94
C PHE A 198 -2.67 -4.03 10.14
N ASN A 199 -1.80 -3.04 9.91
CA ASN A 199 -0.90 -2.47 10.90
C ASN A 199 -1.16 -0.96 11.14
N LEU A 200 -2.20 -0.37 10.53
CA LEU A 200 -2.58 1.01 10.81
C LEU A 200 -3.16 1.09 12.23
N GLU A 201 -2.35 1.56 13.18
CA GLU A 201 -2.71 1.75 14.59
C GLU A 201 -3.81 2.83 14.79
N GLY A 202 -4.08 3.66 13.78
CA GLY A 202 -5.07 4.75 13.84
C GLY A 202 -6.44 4.47 13.21
N ASP A 203 -6.62 3.37 12.49
CA ASP A 203 -7.94 3.05 11.91
C ASP A 203 -8.74 2.21 12.89
N ASP A 204 -9.69 2.79 13.63
CA ASP A 204 -10.53 1.97 14.50
C ASP A 204 -11.26 0.88 13.68
N PRO A 205 -11.51 -0.33 14.23
CA PRO A 205 -12.38 -1.30 13.59
C PRO A 205 -13.82 -0.79 13.47
N CYS A 206 -14.59 -1.41 12.58
CA CYS A 206 -16.03 -1.18 12.47
C CYS A 206 -16.74 -1.65 13.75
N ASP A 207 -17.53 -0.78 14.38
CA ASP A 207 -18.15 -1.01 15.70
C ASP A 207 -18.97 -2.30 15.75
N ILE A 208 -19.89 -2.47 14.79
CA ILE A 208 -20.87 -3.55 14.83
C ILE A 208 -20.22 -4.92 14.54
N PRO A 209 -19.37 -5.08 13.50
CA PRO A 209 -18.58 -6.30 13.33
C PRO A 209 -17.70 -6.66 14.52
N ALA A 210 -17.14 -5.67 15.23
CA ALA A 210 -16.29 -5.91 16.39
C ALA A 210 -17.05 -6.58 17.56
N LEU A 211 -18.36 -6.35 17.69
CA LEU A 211 -19.22 -7.06 18.66
C LEU A 211 -19.20 -8.59 18.46
N PHE A 212 -18.91 -9.05 17.24
CA PHE A 212 -18.88 -10.46 16.87
C PHE A 212 -17.45 -10.99 16.69
N GLY A 213 -16.46 -10.30 17.27
CA GLY A 213 -15.04 -10.69 17.19
C GLY A 213 -14.42 -10.53 15.81
N VAL A 214 -15.03 -9.71 14.94
CA VAL A 214 -14.50 -9.40 13.61
C VAL A 214 -14.04 -7.94 13.60
N ASP A 215 -12.76 -7.73 13.89
CA ASP A 215 -12.12 -6.41 13.83
C ASP A 215 -11.93 -5.98 12.37
N LEU A 216 -13.02 -5.56 11.74
CA LEU A 216 -13.07 -5.18 10.34
C LEU A 216 -12.49 -3.77 10.16
N VAL A 217 -11.44 -3.65 9.35
CA VAL A 217 -10.80 -2.37 9.00
C VAL A 217 -10.95 -2.11 7.51
N ALA A 218 -10.99 -0.83 7.12
CA ALA A 218 -11.40 -0.40 5.79
C ALA A 218 -10.39 0.55 5.13
N LYS A 219 -10.25 0.48 3.82
CA LYS A 219 -9.47 1.43 3.01
C LYS A 219 -10.20 1.77 1.72
N SER A 220 -10.33 3.05 1.40
CA SER A 220 -10.87 3.48 0.10
C SER A 220 -9.83 3.32 -1.02
N TYR A 221 -10.31 2.91 -2.19
CA TYR A 221 -9.56 2.91 -3.45
C TYR A 221 -9.82 4.16 -4.29
N SER A 222 -10.51 5.17 -3.75
CA SER A 222 -10.73 6.42 -4.48
C SER A 222 -9.38 7.02 -4.89
N ASN A 223 -9.22 7.19 -6.20
CA ASN A 223 -8.14 7.97 -6.77
C ASN A 223 -8.33 9.40 -6.24
N ASN A 224 -7.28 10.02 -5.69
CA ASN A 224 -7.28 11.38 -5.14
C ASN A 224 -7.92 12.43 -6.08
N GLN A 225 -9.25 12.50 -6.15
CA GLN A 225 -9.98 13.59 -6.77
C GLN A 225 -10.17 14.65 -5.69
N SER A 226 -9.19 15.56 -5.66
CA SER A 226 -9.26 16.95 -5.21
C SER A 226 -10.03 17.27 -3.92
N ASN A 227 -9.27 17.82 -2.96
CA ASN A 227 -9.64 18.51 -1.72
C ASN A 227 -10.70 19.65 -1.85
N ASN A 228 -11.86 19.41 -2.46
CA ASN A 228 -12.98 20.33 -2.36
C ASN A 228 -14.14 19.64 -1.63
N ASP A 229 -14.08 19.73 -0.30
CA ASP A 229 -15.09 19.25 0.66
C ASP A 229 -16.49 19.88 0.46
N GLU A 230 -16.65 20.84 -0.46
CA GLU A 230 -17.91 21.58 -0.68
C GLU A 230 -18.80 21.04 -1.81
N THR A 231 -18.30 20.12 -2.64
CA THR A 231 -19.10 19.57 -3.75
C THR A 231 -19.71 18.23 -3.32
N PRO A 232 -21.04 18.04 -3.42
CA PRO A 232 -21.64 16.73 -3.18
C PRO A 232 -20.96 15.71 -4.10
N PRO A 233 -20.50 14.56 -3.57
CA PRO A 233 -19.95 13.52 -4.41
C PRO A 233 -20.97 13.10 -5.46
N ALA A 234 -20.48 12.80 -6.66
CA ALA A 234 -21.30 12.22 -7.71
C ALA A 234 -22.01 10.96 -7.20
N ASP A 235 -23.31 10.82 -7.51
CA ASP A 235 -24.16 9.74 -7.01
C ASP A 235 -23.58 8.35 -7.31
N ASP A 236 -22.82 8.22 -8.40
CA ASP A 236 -22.18 6.98 -8.83
C ASP A 236 -20.94 6.59 -8.00
N LEU A 237 -20.42 7.49 -7.15
CA LEU A 237 -19.36 7.22 -6.17
C LEU A 237 -19.89 6.84 -4.79
N GLN A 238 -21.18 7.03 -4.52
CA GLN A 238 -21.78 6.60 -3.27
C GLN A 238 -21.67 5.09 -3.11
N ASN A 239 -21.42 4.65 -1.88
CA ASN A 239 -21.31 3.23 -1.56
C ASN A 239 -22.15 2.89 -0.33
N PRO A 240 -23.48 2.79 -0.48
CA PRO A 240 -24.41 2.62 0.65
C PRO A 240 -24.10 1.39 1.49
N LEU A 241 -23.69 0.28 0.86
CA LEU A 241 -23.38 -0.96 1.56
C LEU A 241 -22.13 -0.83 2.44
N ALA A 242 -21.10 -0.12 1.96
CA ALA A 242 -19.94 0.19 2.78
C ALA A 242 -20.26 1.19 3.91
N GLN A 243 -21.14 2.16 3.66
CA GLN A 243 -21.59 3.11 4.68
C GLN A 243 -22.32 2.42 5.84
N LEU A 244 -23.09 1.36 5.57
CA LEU A 244 -23.68 0.54 6.63
C LEU A 244 -22.60 -0.04 7.55
N LEU A 245 -21.55 -0.63 7.01
CA LEU A 245 -20.46 -1.21 7.82
C LEU A 245 -19.69 -0.16 8.64
N LEU A 246 -19.56 1.05 8.10
CA LEU A 246 -18.85 2.16 8.74
C LEU A 246 -19.69 2.89 9.80
N MET A 247 -20.98 2.56 9.91
CA MET A 247 -21.91 3.11 10.89
C MET A 247 -21.40 2.88 12.30
N THR A 248 -21.40 3.93 13.12
CA THR A 248 -20.96 3.84 14.51
C THR A 248 -22.13 3.62 15.47
N THR A 249 -21.82 3.05 16.63
CA THR A 249 -22.74 2.89 17.77
C THR A 249 -22.51 3.96 18.84
N SER A 250 -21.73 4.99 18.52
CA SER A 250 -21.30 6.01 19.47
C SER A 250 -22.31 7.16 19.57
N VAL A 251 -22.44 7.71 20.77
CA VAL A 251 -23.27 8.88 21.07
C VAL A 251 -22.36 10.00 21.56
N LYS A 252 -22.47 11.19 20.97
CA LYS A 252 -21.70 12.38 21.36
C LYS A 252 -22.65 13.57 21.40
N GLY A 253 -22.64 14.33 22.49
CA GLY A 253 -23.48 15.52 22.62
C GLY A 253 -24.99 15.26 22.57
N GLY A 254 -25.44 14.03 22.88
CA GLY A 254 -26.86 13.65 22.80
C GLY A 254 -27.31 13.19 21.42
N GLU A 255 -26.40 13.09 20.45
CA GLU A 255 -26.69 12.65 19.08
C GLU A 255 -25.89 11.39 18.70
N TRP A 256 -26.46 10.58 17.81
CA TRP A 256 -25.76 9.45 17.22
C TRP A 256 -24.66 9.93 16.28
N VAL A 257 -23.45 9.40 16.44
CA VAL A 257 -22.33 9.74 15.56
C VAL A 257 -22.50 8.98 14.24
N HIS A 258 -22.90 9.68 13.18
CA HIS A 258 -23.08 9.06 11.86
C HIS A 258 -21.76 8.59 11.24
N SER A 259 -20.71 9.40 11.34
CA SER A 259 -19.35 9.03 10.94
C SER A 259 -18.31 9.91 11.63
N PRO A 260 -17.22 9.35 12.18
CA PRO A 260 -16.11 10.15 12.70
C PRO A 260 -15.40 10.90 11.59
N ASP A 261 -14.92 12.11 11.86
CA ASP A 261 -14.25 12.97 10.85
C ASP A 261 -13.07 12.27 10.17
N TYR A 262 -12.32 11.44 10.90
CA TYR A 262 -11.19 10.71 10.36
C TYR A 262 -11.59 9.65 9.32
N ARG A 263 -12.85 9.17 9.32
CA ARG A 263 -13.39 8.21 8.34
C ARG A 263 -14.09 8.86 7.15
N ARG A 264 -14.13 10.20 7.04
CA ARG A 264 -14.84 10.87 5.94
C ARG A 264 -14.38 10.42 4.55
N HIS A 265 -13.08 10.15 4.42
CA HIS A 265 -12.45 9.64 3.21
C HIS A 265 -12.95 8.24 2.77
N LEU A 266 -13.65 7.51 3.65
CA LEU A 266 -14.24 6.19 3.39
C LEU A 266 -15.71 6.24 2.96
N HIS A 267 -16.30 7.41 2.74
CA HIS A 267 -17.70 7.49 2.30
C HIS A 267 -17.91 7.29 0.80
N GLN A 268 -16.83 7.32 0.02
CA GLN A 268 -16.89 7.41 -1.43
C GLN A 268 -15.96 6.40 -2.10
N GLY A 269 -16.40 5.94 -3.27
CA GLY A 269 -15.66 5.00 -4.10
C GLY A 269 -15.77 3.56 -3.61
N SER A 270 -14.97 2.70 -4.22
CA SER A 270 -14.87 1.30 -3.84
C SER A 270 -13.99 1.13 -2.61
N ILE A 271 -14.45 0.35 -1.65
CA ILE A 271 -13.82 0.25 -0.32
C ILE A 271 -13.41 -1.20 -0.07
N LEU A 272 -12.15 -1.41 0.29
CA LEU A 272 -11.63 -2.69 0.76
C LEU A 272 -11.91 -2.84 2.25
N PHE A 273 -12.46 -3.98 2.63
CA PHE A 273 -12.52 -4.44 4.02
C PHE A 273 -11.63 -5.66 4.23
N VAL A 274 -10.94 -5.71 5.36
CA VAL A 274 -10.16 -6.88 5.82
C VAL A 274 -10.31 -7.05 7.33
N CYS A 275 -10.10 -8.26 7.84
CA CYS A 275 -10.05 -8.49 9.28
C CYS A 275 -8.63 -8.23 9.80
N ARG A 276 -8.47 -7.33 10.78
CA ARG A 276 -7.17 -6.94 11.36
C ARG A 276 -6.35 -8.13 11.86
N SER A 277 -6.98 -9.17 12.38
CA SER A 277 -6.34 -10.42 12.82
C SER A 277 -5.74 -11.26 11.67
N LYS A 278 -5.82 -10.78 10.42
CA LYS A 278 -5.39 -11.48 9.20
C LYS A 278 -6.14 -12.79 8.98
N ARG A 279 -7.37 -12.88 9.49
CA ARG A 279 -8.35 -13.90 9.12
C ARG A 279 -8.99 -13.51 7.79
N GLY A 280 -9.22 -14.49 6.92
CA GLY A 280 -9.99 -14.28 5.69
C GLY A 280 -11.45 -13.97 5.99
N ILE A 281 -12.03 -13.01 5.26
CA ILE A 281 -13.45 -12.67 5.30
C ILE A 281 -14.09 -12.97 3.95
N LYS A 282 -15.36 -13.40 3.95
CA LYS A 282 -16.12 -13.71 2.74
C LYS A 282 -17.19 -12.67 2.46
N THR A 283 -17.70 -12.65 1.22
CA THR A 283 -18.85 -11.79 0.87
C THR A 283 -20.09 -12.09 1.72
N ASP A 284 -20.31 -13.36 2.08
CA ASP A 284 -21.39 -13.78 2.98
C ASP A 284 -21.27 -13.17 4.38
N ASP A 285 -20.05 -13.01 4.89
CA ASP A 285 -19.83 -12.37 6.19
C ASP A 285 -20.24 -10.89 6.13
N ILE A 286 -19.85 -10.20 5.06
CA ILE A 286 -20.21 -8.80 4.80
C ILE A 286 -21.73 -8.64 4.66
N HIS A 287 -22.39 -9.50 3.88
CA HIS A 287 -23.84 -9.48 3.73
C HIS A 287 -24.57 -9.65 5.06
N ARG A 288 -24.12 -10.57 5.91
CA ARG A 288 -24.74 -10.78 7.24
C ARG A 288 -24.65 -9.53 8.11
N PHE A 289 -23.50 -8.86 8.11
CA PHE A 289 -23.34 -7.60 8.85
C PHE A 289 -24.23 -6.51 8.27
N CYS A 290 -24.20 -6.28 6.96
CA CYS A 290 -25.02 -5.24 6.34
C CYS A 290 -26.52 -5.45 6.62
N ASN A 291 -27.03 -6.68 6.48
CA ASN A 291 -28.44 -6.97 6.75
C ASN A 291 -28.79 -6.77 8.23
N LEU A 292 -27.90 -7.12 9.16
CA LEU A 292 -28.12 -6.87 10.58
C LEU A 292 -28.20 -5.36 10.86
N ILE A 293 -27.30 -4.59 10.28
CA ILE A 293 -27.23 -3.13 10.46
C ILE A 293 -28.46 -2.47 9.86
N GLU A 294 -28.82 -2.82 8.62
CA GLU A 294 -29.95 -2.26 7.90
C GLU A 294 -31.28 -2.57 8.57
N GLU A 295 -31.48 -3.80 9.07
CA GLU A 295 -32.76 -4.20 9.67
C GLU A 295 -32.91 -3.79 11.15
N ILE A 296 -31.79 -3.64 11.87
CA ILE A 296 -31.80 -3.41 13.33
C ILE A 296 -31.21 -2.07 13.71
N ALA A 297 -29.98 -1.79 13.31
CA ALA A 297 -29.28 -0.59 13.74
C ALA A 297 -29.91 0.67 13.15
N VAL A 298 -30.12 0.69 11.82
CA VAL A 298 -30.66 1.87 11.11
C VAL A 298 -32.04 2.27 11.67
N PRO A 299 -33.04 1.37 11.79
CA PRO A 299 -34.35 1.76 12.32
C PRO A 299 -34.30 2.13 13.81
N PHE A 300 -33.36 1.57 14.57
CA PHE A 300 -33.19 1.92 15.98
C PHE A 300 -32.64 3.34 16.12
N ILE A 301 -31.54 3.67 15.41
CA ILE A 301 -30.92 5.00 15.44
C ILE A 301 -31.88 6.09 14.95
N LEU A 302 -32.71 5.80 13.94
CA LEU A 302 -33.68 6.77 13.43
C LEU A 302 -34.87 7.04 14.37
N LYS A 303 -35.22 6.10 15.26
CA LYS A 303 -36.40 6.21 16.14
C LYS A 303 -36.05 6.57 17.57
N GLU A 304 -34.91 6.08 18.06
CA GLU A 304 -34.55 6.16 19.46
C GLU A 304 -33.72 7.42 19.73
N ASP A 305 -34.16 8.22 20.71
CA ASP A 305 -33.42 9.38 21.17
C ASP A 305 -32.07 8.97 21.79
N ALA A 306 -30.97 9.43 21.17
CA ALA A 306 -29.61 9.21 21.64
C ALA A 306 -29.34 9.84 23.01
N SER A 307 -30.09 10.89 23.38
CA SER A 307 -30.00 11.54 24.70
C SER A 307 -30.64 10.70 25.81
N SER A 308 -31.44 9.68 25.46
CA SER A 308 -32.05 8.81 26.46
C SER A 308 -31.00 7.94 27.15
N SER A 309 -31.05 7.89 28.48
CA SER A 309 -30.10 7.10 29.26
C SER A 309 -30.10 5.63 28.81
N GLY A 310 -28.92 5.09 28.50
CA GLY A 310 -28.75 3.71 28.06
C GLY A 310 -29.13 3.38 26.62
N ALA A 311 -29.40 4.37 25.74
CA ALA A 311 -29.71 4.14 24.32
C ALA A 311 -28.68 3.24 23.62
N LYS A 312 -27.39 3.53 23.78
CA LYS A 312 -26.29 2.71 23.27
C LYS A 312 -26.37 1.26 23.78
N LYS A 313 -26.59 1.06 25.08
CA LYS A 313 -26.68 -0.29 25.68
C LYS A 313 -27.86 -1.09 25.12
N ARG A 314 -29.01 -0.43 24.87
CA ARG A 314 -30.17 -1.06 24.23
C ARG A 314 -29.89 -1.44 22.78
N LEU A 315 -29.23 -0.58 22.01
CA LEU A 315 -28.81 -0.89 20.64
C LEU A 315 -27.89 -2.11 20.60
N LEU A 316 -26.82 -2.11 21.41
CA LEU A 316 -25.87 -3.22 21.48
C LEU A 316 -26.55 -4.53 21.87
N SER A 317 -27.38 -4.52 22.93
CA SER A 317 -28.10 -5.72 23.37
C SER A 317 -29.06 -6.26 22.29
N ARG A 318 -29.70 -5.37 21.52
CA ARG A 318 -30.59 -5.78 20.41
C ARG A 318 -29.79 -6.38 19.25
N LEU A 319 -28.65 -5.79 18.90
CA LEU A 319 -27.74 -6.30 17.87
C LEU A 319 -27.18 -7.67 18.26
N GLU A 320 -26.74 -7.83 19.51
CA GLU A 320 -26.25 -9.10 20.04
C GLU A 320 -27.32 -10.19 19.99
N LYS A 321 -28.53 -9.89 20.49
CA LYS A 321 -29.65 -10.84 20.49
C LYS A 321 -30.04 -11.29 19.08
N GLU A 322 -30.13 -10.34 18.15
CA GLU A 322 -30.51 -10.64 16.78
C GLU A 322 -29.37 -11.33 16.00
N GLY A 323 -28.12 -10.92 16.21
CA GLY A 323 -26.96 -11.57 15.63
C GLY A 323 -26.84 -13.02 16.09
N ALA A 324 -27.05 -13.30 17.38
CA ALA A 324 -27.08 -14.66 17.91
C ALA A 324 -28.19 -15.51 17.27
N ARG A 325 -29.40 -14.93 17.08
CA ARG A 325 -30.50 -15.60 16.37
C ARG A 325 -30.15 -15.97 14.92
N ARG A 326 -29.29 -15.18 14.28
CA ARG A 326 -28.77 -15.42 12.92
C ARG A 326 -27.54 -16.35 12.88
N GLY A 327 -27.14 -16.91 14.02
CA GLY A 327 -25.96 -17.77 14.13
C GLY A 327 -24.62 -17.03 14.01
N MET A 328 -24.62 -15.71 14.21
CA MET A 328 -23.38 -14.94 14.30
C MET A 328 -22.74 -15.21 15.67
N LYS A 329 -21.46 -15.59 15.68
CA LYS A 329 -20.75 -15.95 16.92
C LYS A 329 -20.33 -14.69 17.66
N TYR A 330 -20.69 -14.60 18.93
CA TYR A 330 -20.24 -13.57 19.86
C TYR A 330 -18.93 -14.01 20.51
N CYS A 331 -17.91 -13.15 20.52
CA CYS A 331 -16.72 -13.33 21.35
C CYS A 331 -16.90 -12.44 22.59
N GLY A 332 -17.63 -12.95 23.58
CA GLY A 332 -17.76 -12.27 24.87
C GLY A 332 -16.45 -12.32 25.64
N GLU A 333 -16.13 -11.21 26.30
CA GLU A 333 -14.98 -10.93 27.17
C GLU A 333 -13.72 -10.37 26.47
N ARG A 334 -13.73 -9.06 26.21
CA ARG A 334 -12.52 -8.23 26.35
C ARG A 334 -12.52 -7.70 27.79
N TYR A 335 -11.70 -8.32 28.65
CA TYR A 335 -11.28 -7.73 29.92
C TYR A 335 -10.35 -6.55 29.68
#